data_AF-A0A961PC45-F1
#
_entry.id   AF-A0A961PC45-F1
#
_cell.length_a   1.000
_cell.length_b   1.000
_cell.length_c   1.000
_cell.angle_alpha   90.00
_cell.angle_beta   90.00
_cell.angle_gamma   90.00
#
_symmetry.space_group_name_H-M   'P 1'
#
loop_
_entity.id
_entity.type
_entity.pdbx_description
1 polymer ?
#
loop_
_entity_poly.entity_id
_entity_poly.type
_entity_poly.pdbx_seq_one_letter_code
_entity_poly.pdbx_strand_id
1 'polypeptide(L)'
;VAYVRSLSGMESEEGDVTAGAVVFEENCAACHMEDGTGDVAQGAPNLTDAIWLYGSDFDTVKHSVEVGPYGVMPAWGLNKSFVGNADEQAVTAKINAVALYVHQLGGGE
;
A
#
# COMPACT_ATOMS: atom_id res chain seq x y z
N VAL A 1 -7.21 12.06 8.76
CA VAL A 1 -7.07 10.83 9.60
C VAL A 1 -8.42 10.23 9.95
N ALA A 2 -9.29 10.93 10.69
CA ALA A 2 -10.62 10.43 11.06
C ALA A 2 -11.44 9.92 9.85
N TYR A 3 -11.55 10.74 8.79
CA TYR A 3 -12.23 10.35 7.56
C TYR A 3 -11.63 9.11 6.89
N VAL A 4 -10.30 9.06 6.73
CA VAL A 4 -9.60 7.92 6.14
C VAL A 4 -9.86 6.62 6.92
N ARG A 5 -9.91 6.67 8.25
CA ARG A 5 -10.26 5.49 9.08
C ARG A 5 -11.72 5.08 8.92
N SER A 6 -12.62 6.06 8.77
CA SER A 6 -14.04 5.79 8.52
C SER A 6 -14.32 5.11 7.18
N LEU A 7 -13.44 5.28 6.17
CA LEU A 7 -13.56 4.56 4.88
C LEU A 7 -13.49 3.04 5.06
N SER A 8 -12.75 2.55 6.06
CA SER A 8 -12.71 1.14 6.43
C SER A 8 -13.72 0.76 7.51
N GLY A 9 -14.71 1.63 7.78
CA GLY A 9 -15.74 1.42 8.81
C GLY A 9 -15.23 1.56 10.25
N MET A 10 -14.06 2.17 10.48
CA MET A 10 -13.55 2.39 11.82
C MET A 10 -14.05 3.72 12.40
N GLU A 11 -14.57 3.66 13.62
CA GLU A 11 -14.88 4.87 14.38
C GLU A 11 -13.60 5.59 14.81
N SER A 12 -13.67 6.92 14.84
CA SER A 12 -12.57 7.76 15.31
C SER A 12 -13.03 8.58 16.50
N GLU A 13 -12.43 8.32 17.66
CA GLU A 13 -12.62 9.12 18.88
C GLU A 13 -11.99 10.52 18.75
N GLU A 14 -11.10 10.70 17.76
CA GLU A 14 -10.37 11.92 17.50
C GLU A 14 -10.59 12.43 16.07
N GLY A 15 -10.63 13.75 15.92
CA GLY A 15 -10.75 14.43 14.63
C GLY A 15 -12.18 14.55 14.10
N ASP A 16 -12.35 15.40 13.08
CA ASP A 16 -13.62 15.66 12.42
C ASP A 16 -13.66 14.93 11.07
N VAL A 17 -14.59 13.98 10.94
CA VAL A 17 -14.79 13.19 9.72
C VAL A 17 -15.26 14.08 8.56
N THR A 18 -16.11 15.06 8.81
CA THR A 18 -16.67 15.95 7.77
C THR A 18 -15.59 16.87 7.23
N ALA A 19 -14.80 17.49 8.10
CA ALA A 19 -13.66 18.29 7.68
C ALA A 19 -12.59 17.44 6.97
N GLY A 20 -12.38 16.21 7.45
CA GLY A 20 -11.46 15.26 6.84
C GLY A 20 -11.86 14.83 5.43
N ALA A 21 -13.16 14.74 5.13
CA ALA A 21 -13.69 14.41 3.81
C ALA A 21 -13.30 15.47 2.77
N VAL A 22 -13.43 16.76 3.12
CA VAL A 22 -13.03 17.88 2.24
C VAL A 22 -11.54 17.81 1.91
N VAL A 23 -10.69 17.63 2.93
CA VAL A 23 -9.24 17.52 2.72
C VAL A 23 -8.89 16.32 1.85
N PHE A 24 -9.60 15.20 2.04
CA PHE A 24 -9.39 13.98 1.26
C PHE A 24 -9.72 14.20 -0.22
N GLU A 25 -10.86 14.81 -0.53
CA GLU A 25 -11.26 15.12 -1.90
C GLU A 25 -10.25 16.06 -2.59
N GLU A 26 -9.77 17.08 -1.87
CA GLU A 26 -8.83 18.05 -2.41
C GLU A 26 -7.40 17.52 -2.63
N ASN A 27 -6.94 16.56 -1.83
CA ASN A 27 -5.52 16.19 -1.78
C ASN A 27 -5.24 14.69 -1.92
N CYS A 28 -6.11 13.83 -1.40
CA CYS A 28 -5.86 12.39 -1.30
C CYS A 28 -6.49 11.62 -2.46
N ALA A 29 -7.67 12.05 -2.94
CA ALA A 29 -8.42 11.39 -4.00
C ALA A 29 -7.66 11.31 -5.33
N ALA A 30 -6.69 12.21 -5.55
CA ALA A 30 -5.82 12.19 -6.72
C ALA A 30 -5.02 10.88 -6.87
N CYS A 31 -4.70 10.21 -5.75
CA CYS A 31 -4.00 8.92 -5.75
C CYS A 31 -4.85 7.78 -5.21
N HIS A 32 -5.70 8.06 -4.22
CA HIS A 32 -6.50 7.04 -3.55
C HIS A 32 -7.91 6.86 -4.14
N MET A 33 -8.23 7.56 -5.22
CA MET A 33 -9.58 7.65 -5.78
C MET A 33 -10.57 8.32 -4.82
N GLU A 34 -11.69 8.78 -5.35
CA GLU A 34 -12.68 9.54 -4.59
C GLU A 34 -13.41 8.67 -3.55
N ASP A 35 -13.58 7.39 -3.84
CA ASP A 35 -14.14 6.37 -2.95
C ASP A 35 -13.09 5.70 -2.04
N GLY A 36 -11.81 6.06 -2.18
CA GLY A 36 -10.73 5.51 -1.37
C GLY A 36 -10.25 4.12 -1.79
N THR A 37 -10.66 3.60 -2.96
CA THR A 37 -10.25 2.25 -3.40
C THR A 37 -8.78 2.13 -3.79
N GLY A 38 -8.05 3.24 -3.91
CA GLY A 38 -6.66 3.24 -4.33
C GLY A 38 -6.48 3.16 -5.84
N ASP A 39 -5.25 3.45 -6.28
CA ASP A 39 -4.80 3.29 -7.66
C ASP A 39 -3.56 2.38 -7.70
N VAL A 40 -3.74 1.17 -8.23
CA VAL A 40 -2.68 0.17 -8.38
C VAL A 40 -1.53 0.67 -9.27
N ALA A 41 -1.82 1.52 -10.27
CA ALA A 41 -0.78 2.03 -11.16
C ALA A 41 0.19 2.98 -10.44
N GLN A 42 -0.28 3.70 -9.42
CA GLN A 42 0.53 4.54 -8.53
C GLN A 42 1.08 3.76 -7.33
N GLY A 43 0.60 2.53 -7.10
CA GLY A 43 0.86 1.78 -5.88
C GLY A 43 0.15 2.35 -4.65
N ALA A 44 -0.90 3.16 -4.84
CA ALA A 44 -1.69 3.73 -3.76
C ALA A 44 -2.64 2.66 -3.20
N PRO A 45 -2.54 2.30 -1.91
CA PRO A 45 -3.35 1.24 -1.33
C PRO A 45 -4.83 1.61 -1.23
N ASN A 46 -5.68 0.58 -1.20
CA ASN A 46 -7.10 0.69 -0.89
C ASN A 46 -7.29 1.03 0.59
N LEU A 47 -7.90 2.18 0.88
CA LEU A 47 -8.16 2.67 2.24
C LEU A 47 -9.51 2.20 2.79
N THR A 48 -10.34 1.56 1.97
CA THR A 48 -11.62 0.96 2.39
C THR A 48 -11.44 -0.46 2.95
N ASP A 49 -10.26 -1.06 2.78
CA ASP A 49 -9.98 -2.42 3.23
C ASP A 49 -9.87 -2.51 4.77
N ALA A 50 -10.29 -3.64 5.32
CA ALA A 50 -10.12 -3.97 6.74
C ALA A 50 -8.66 -4.30 7.09
N ILE A 51 -7.84 -4.70 6.12
CA ILE A 51 -6.46 -5.14 6.35
C ILE A 51 -5.47 -4.02 5.98
N TRP A 52 -4.71 -3.56 6.98
CA TRP A 52 -3.74 -2.48 6.81
C TRP A 52 -2.32 -2.99 7.05
N LEU A 53 -1.41 -2.74 6.09
CA LEU A 53 -0.01 -3.18 6.20
C LEU A 53 0.75 -2.40 7.29
N TYR A 54 0.56 -1.08 7.36
CA TYR A 54 1.33 -0.20 8.23
C TYR A 54 0.67 0.05 9.59
N GLY A 55 -0.56 -0.44 9.80
CA GLY A 55 -1.38 -0.18 10.98
C GLY A 55 -2.47 0.86 10.73
N SER A 56 -3.58 0.75 11.48
CA SER A 56 -4.80 1.54 11.28
C SER A 56 -5.23 2.39 12.48
N ASP A 57 -4.42 2.40 13.55
CA ASP A 57 -4.65 3.29 14.69
C ASP A 57 -4.41 4.76 14.30
N PHE A 58 -5.00 5.68 15.07
CA PHE A 58 -5.03 7.09 14.73
C PHE A 58 -3.62 7.69 14.57
N ASP A 59 -2.71 7.36 15.50
CA ASP A 59 -1.35 7.91 15.50
C ASP A 59 -0.52 7.38 14.34
N THR A 60 -0.65 6.08 14.02
CA THR A 60 0.02 5.47 12.87
C THR A 60 -0.45 6.05 11.54
N VAL A 61 -1.76 6.25 11.37
CA VAL A 61 -2.31 6.88 10.16
C VAL A 61 -1.89 8.34 10.08
N LYS A 62 -1.92 9.07 11.20
CA LYS A 62 -1.44 10.46 11.28
C LYS A 62 0.03 10.56 10.87
N HIS A 63 0.89 9.70 11.41
CA HIS A 63 2.29 9.64 11.05
C HIS A 63 2.47 9.38 9.55
N SER A 64 1.74 8.41 9.00
CA SER A 64 1.80 8.09 7.57
C SER A 64 1.39 9.26 6.68
N VAL A 65 0.42 10.09 7.11
CA VAL A 65 0.01 11.30 6.39
C VAL A 65 1.03 12.43 6.52
N GLU A 66 1.61 12.62 7.70
CA GLU A 66 2.54 13.73 7.97
C GLU A 66 3.92 13.52 7.34
N VAL A 67 4.43 12.30 7.37
CA VAL A 67 5.77 11.99 6.89
C VAL A 67 5.79 11.08 5.68
N GLY A 68 4.81 10.21 5.47
CA GLY A 68 4.83 9.19 4.42
C GLY A 68 5.48 7.87 4.85
N PRO A 69 5.05 6.71 4.29
CA PRO A 69 5.59 5.39 4.65
C PRO A 69 6.94 5.05 3.98
N TYR A 70 7.32 5.74 2.91
CA TYR A 70 8.55 5.54 2.11
C TYR A 70 8.95 4.07 1.86
N GLY A 71 7.96 3.21 1.62
CA GLY A 71 8.19 1.80 1.34
C GLY A 71 8.93 1.60 0.02
N VAL A 72 9.97 0.77 0.02
CA VAL A 72 10.72 0.39 -1.20
C VAL A 72 10.75 -1.13 -1.29
N MET A 73 10.27 -1.67 -2.42
CA MET A 73 10.48 -3.07 -2.81
C MET A 73 11.77 -3.14 -3.63
N PRO A 74 12.88 -3.69 -3.09
CA PRO A 74 14.14 -3.70 -3.82
C PRO A 74 14.06 -4.60 -5.05
N ALA A 75 14.64 -4.16 -6.17
CA ALA A 75 14.70 -4.99 -7.37
C ALA A 75 15.63 -6.20 -7.16
N TRP A 76 15.09 -7.42 -7.27
CA TRP A 76 15.86 -8.64 -7.04
C TRP A 76 16.91 -8.92 -8.12
N GLY A 77 16.68 -8.49 -9.36
CA GLY A 77 17.61 -8.70 -10.48
C GLY A 77 18.93 -7.93 -10.34
N LEU A 78 18.95 -6.83 -9.59
CA LEU A 78 20.16 -6.02 -9.37
C LEU A 78 21.02 -6.56 -8.22
N ASN A 79 20.46 -7.40 -7.35
CA ASN A 79 21.17 -7.93 -6.20
C ASN A 79 21.36 -9.45 -6.32
N LYS A 80 22.51 -9.83 -6.90
CA LYS A 80 22.94 -11.22 -7.08
C LYS A 80 23.05 -12.01 -5.77
N SER A 81 23.10 -11.36 -4.61
CA SER A 81 23.09 -12.05 -3.32
C SER A 81 21.72 -12.63 -2.94
N PHE A 82 20.60 -12.07 -3.42
CA PHE A 82 19.26 -12.60 -3.14
C PHE A 82 18.92 -13.85 -3.96
N VAL A 83 19.46 -13.93 -5.17
CA VAL A 83 19.22 -15.02 -6.12
C VAL A 83 20.39 -16.02 -6.21
N GLY A 84 21.43 -15.83 -5.38
CA GLY A 84 22.70 -16.55 -5.46
C GLY A 84 23.51 -16.10 -6.69
N ASN A 85 24.85 -16.11 -6.59
CA ASN A 85 25.75 -15.70 -7.68
C ASN A 85 25.55 -16.57 -8.94
N ALA A 86 24.56 -16.22 -9.75
CA ALA A 86 24.11 -16.97 -10.90
C ALA A 86 24.14 -16.09 -12.16
N ASP A 87 24.13 -16.72 -13.33
CA ASP A 87 23.95 -16.03 -14.59
C ASP A 87 22.54 -15.42 -14.73
N GLU A 88 22.37 -14.54 -15.71
CA GLU A 88 21.14 -13.79 -15.95
C GLU A 88 19.91 -14.68 -16.18
N GLN A 89 20.10 -15.83 -16.84
CA GLN A 89 19.02 -16.77 -17.13
C GLN A 89 18.54 -17.46 -15.85
N ALA A 90 19.47 -17.87 -14.98
CA ALA A 90 19.15 -18.46 -13.68
C ALA A 90 18.48 -17.46 -12.73
N VAL A 91 18.89 -16.18 -12.75
CA VAL A 91 18.23 -15.10 -11.99
C VAL A 91 16.78 -14.91 -12.45
N THR A 92 16.57 -14.82 -13.77
CA THR A 92 15.23 -14.66 -14.36
C THR A 92 14.32 -15.84 -14.01
N ALA A 93 14.82 -17.07 -14.10
CA ALA A 93 14.06 -18.26 -13.73
C ALA A 93 13.59 -18.25 -12.27
N LYS A 94 14.44 -17.78 -11.34
CA LYS A 94 14.09 -17.67 -9.92
C LYS A 94 13.06 -16.58 -9.65
N ILE A 95 13.20 -15.40 -10.26
CA ILE A 95 12.22 -14.32 -10.14
C ILE A 95 10.85 -14.80 -10.65
N ASN A 96 10.81 -15.46 -11.81
CA ASN A 96 9.56 -16.01 -12.35
C ASN A 96 8.96 -17.08 -11.44
N ALA A 97 9.77 -17.97 -10.86
CA ALA A 97 9.28 -18.98 -9.93
C ALA A 97 8.63 -18.37 -8.69
N VAL A 98 9.25 -17.32 -8.12
CA VAL A 98 8.67 -16.64 -6.95
C VAL A 98 7.44 -15.81 -7.33
N ALA A 99 7.44 -15.15 -8.48
CA ALA A 99 6.26 -14.44 -8.99
C ALA A 99 5.07 -15.41 -9.16
N LEU A 100 5.29 -16.60 -9.72
CA LEU A 100 4.26 -17.65 -9.82
C LEU A 100 3.80 -18.12 -8.45
N TYR A 101 4.71 -18.31 -7.50
CA TYR A 101 4.37 -18.72 -6.14
C TYR A 101 3.50 -17.67 -5.43
N VAL A 102 3.88 -16.39 -5.48
CA VAL A 102 3.11 -15.29 -4.88
C VAL A 102 1.74 -15.15 -5.56
N HIS A 103 1.69 -15.26 -6.89
CA HIS A 103 0.44 -15.25 -7.64
C HIS A 103 -0.52 -16.38 -7.20
N GLN A 104 0.01 -17.57 -6.91
CA GLN A 104 -0.78 -18.69 -6.38
C GLN A 104 -1.31 -18.45 -4.96
N LEU A 105 -0.65 -17.63 -4.15
CA LEU A 105 -1.12 -17.29 -2.80
C LEU A 105 -2.27 -16.28 -2.81
N GLY A 106 -2.25 -15.34 -3.76
CA GLY A 106 -3.17 -14.19 -3.81
C GLY A 106 -4.32 -14.29 -4.83
N GLY A 107 -4.32 -15.29 -5.72
CA GLY A 107 -5.42 -15.48 -6.69
C GLY A 107 -5.33 -14.63 -7.96
N GLY A 108 -4.29 -13.80 -8.10
CA GLY A 108 -3.92 -13.16 -9.36
C GLY A 108 -4.37 -11.73 -9.59
N GLU A 109 -4.83 -11.07 -8.53
CA GLU A 109 -5.08 -9.63 -8.47
C GLU A 109 -4.09 -8.96 -7.50
#